data_AF-A0A349LWK9-F1
#
_entry.id   AF-A0A349LWK9-F1
#
_cell.length_a   1.000
_cell.length_b   1.000
_cell.length_c   1.000
_cell.angle_alpha   90.00
_cell.angle_beta   90.00
_cell.angle_gamma   90.00
#
_symmetry.space_group_name_H-M   'P 1'
#
loop_
_entity.id
_entity.type
_entity.pdbx_description
1 polymer ?
#
loop_
_entity_poly.entity_id
_entity_poly.type
_entity_poly.pdbx_seq_one_letter_code
_entity_poly.pdbx_strand_id
1 'polypeptide(L)'
;MLCTVSKSKEVNAMHGKTHSSIDLVLDVAGRDYKLRTAQQHAAGLQEAAQHLNDKIKAVRQRGRNLSNEQAAVLAALELSYDLLIEREMLAQQLAAVRGG
;
A
#
# COMPACT_ATOMS: atom_id res chain seq x y z
N MET A 1 11.06 36.91 11.72
CA MET A 1 9.89 36.09 11.40
C MET A 1 9.88 35.91 9.89
N LEU A 2 10.48 34.83 9.38
CA LEU A 2 10.55 34.53 7.94
C LEU A 2 9.67 33.30 7.70
N CYS A 3 8.43 33.53 7.26
CA CYS A 3 7.60 32.50 6.68
C CYS A 3 7.85 32.47 5.17
N THR A 4 8.42 31.40 4.65
CA THR A 4 8.12 30.94 3.29
C THR A 4 7.95 29.43 3.32
N VAL A 5 6.69 29.02 3.23
CA VAL A 5 6.23 27.64 3.27
C VAL A 5 6.21 27.10 1.84
N SER A 6 6.81 25.92 1.69
CA SER A 6 6.47 24.81 0.80
C SER A 6 6.11 25.10 -0.65
N LYS A 7 7.04 24.75 -1.54
CA LYS A 7 6.74 24.45 -2.94
C LYS A 7 6.27 22.99 -3.05
N SER A 8 5.02 22.74 -2.68
CA SER A 8 4.31 21.49 -2.97
C SER A 8 3.45 21.69 -4.22
N LYS A 9 4.01 21.39 -5.40
CA LYS A 9 3.18 21.18 -6.59
C LYS A 9 3.97 20.44 -7.67
N GLU A 10 3.24 19.61 -8.39
CA GLU A 10 3.58 19.02 -9.70
C GLU A 10 4.32 17.67 -9.68
N VAL A 11 3.59 16.60 -9.31
CA VAL A 11 3.59 15.33 -10.08
C VAL A 11 2.25 14.58 -9.91
N ASN A 12 1.10 15.20 -10.22
CA ASN A 12 -0.08 14.37 -10.48
C ASN A 12 -1.09 15.07 -11.39
N ALA A 13 -0.78 15.10 -12.68
CA ALA A 13 -1.72 15.40 -13.73
C ALA A 13 -1.48 14.42 -14.88
N MET A 14 -2.18 13.28 -14.85
CA MET A 14 -2.61 12.55 -16.05
C MET A 14 -3.48 11.39 -15.57
N HIS A 15 -4.80 11.53 -15.72
CA HIS A 15 -5.80 10.51 -16.08
C HIS A 15 -7.19 11.10 -15.78
N GLY A 16 -7.63 12.04 -16.61
CA GLY A 16 -9.05 12.34 -16.73
C GLY A 16 -9.73 11.23 -17.53
N LYS A 17 -10.39 10.29 -16.86
CA LYS A 17 -11.48 9.46 -17.40
C LYS A 17 -12.48 9.17 -16.29
N THR A 18 -13.72 9.64 -16.47
CA THR A 18 -14.96 9.28 -15.77
C THR A 18 -14.81 8.22 -14.68
N HIS A 19 -14.72 8.66 -13.43
CA HIS A 19 -14.60 7.73 -12.31
C HIS A 19 -15.98 7.36 -11.79
N SER A 20 -16.57 6.30 -12.37
CA SER A 20 -17.69 5.63 -11.72
C SER A 20 -17.18 5.06 -10.41
N SER A 21 -17.47 5.77 -9.32
CA SER A 21 -17.09 5.38 -7.97
C SER A 21 -17.99 4.24 -7.53
N ILE A 22 -17.41 3.18 -6.96
CA ILE A 22 -18.15 2.06 -6.43
C ILE A 22 -17.89 1.91 -4.93
N ASP A 23 -18.85 1.36 -4.20
CA ASP A 23 -18.64 0.88 -2.84
C ASP A 23 -18.03 -0.52 -2.88
N LEU A 24 -16.89 -0.67 -2.22
CA LEU A 24 -16.12 -1.92 -2.13
C LEU A 24 -16.07 -2.39 -0.68
N VAL A 25 -16.27 -3.69 -0.48
CA VAL A 25 -16.10 -4.34 0.82
C VAL A 25 -14.88 -5.26 0.74
N LEU A 26 -13.97 -5.15 1.70
CA LEU A 26 -12.75 -5.95 1.81
C LEU A 26 -12.73 -6.66 3.16
N ASP A 27 -12.47 -7.96 3.18
CA ASP A 27 -12.16 -8.69 4.42
C ASP A 27 -10.68 -8.54 4.74
N VAL A 28 -10.35 -7.99 5.91
CA VAL A 28 -8.97 -7.88 6.41
C VAL A 28 -8.94 -8.32 7.87
N ALA A 29 -8.11 -9.33 8.18
CA ALA A 29 -7.97 -9.90 9.51
C ALA A 29 -9.30 -10.40 10.15
N GLY A 30 -10.26 -10.82 9.32
CA GLY A 30 -11.59 -11.26 9.75
C GLY A 30 -12.54 -10.11 10.09
N ARG A 31 -12.31 -8.92 9.51
CA ARG A 31 -13.17 -7.75 9.64
C ARG A 31 -13.47 -7.18 8.26
N ASP A 32 -14.74 -6.85 8.03
CA ASP A 32 -15.18 -6.20 6.80
C ASP A 32 -14.94 -4.69 6.84
N TYR A 33 -14.18 -4.19 5.87
CA TYR A 33 -13.92 -2.78 5.66
C TYR A 33 -14.64 -2.30 4.40
N LYS A 34 -15.50 -1.29 4.57
CA LYS A 34 -16.23 -0.65 3.46
C LYS A 34 -15.52 0.63 3.06
N LEU A 35 -15.22 0.79 1.77
CA LEU A 35 -14.62 2.00 1.24
C LEU A 35 -15.12 2.31 -0.18
N ARG A 36 -15.14 3.58 -0.55
CA ARG A 36 -15.51 4.03 -1.89
C ARG A 36 -14.25 4.19 -2.74
N THR A 37 -14.23 3.59 -3.93
CA THR A 37 -13.05 3.60 -4.80
C THR A 37 -13.43 3.66 -6.28
N ALA A 38 -12.42 3.78 -7.13
CA ALA A 38 -12.55 3.57 -8.57
C ALA A 38 -13.00 2.15 -8.89
N GLN A 39 -13.85 1.98 -9.89
CA GLN A 39 -14.05 0.66 -10.49
C GLN A 39 -12.72 0.04 -10.96
N GLN A 40 -11.80 0.82 -11.54
CA GLN A 40 -10.50 0.33 -12.05
C GLN A 40 -9.52 -0.10 -10.94
N HIS A 41 -9.69 0.39 -9.70
CA HIS A 41 -8.83 0.02 -8.57
C HIS A 41 -9.40 -1.14 -7.76
N ALA A 42 -10.66 -1.51 -7.98
CA ALA A 42 -11.35 -2.49 -7.15
C ALA A 42 -10.64 -3.86 -7.14
N ALA A 43 -10.25 -4.36 -8.32
CA ALA A 43 -9.52 -5.62 -8.43
C ALA A 43 -8.16 -5.57 -7.72
N GLY A 44 -7.38 -4.49 -7.93
CA GLY A 44 -6.08 -4.33 -7.26
C GLY A 44 -6.21 -4.19 -5.74
N LEU A 45 -7.26 -3.55 -5.25
CA LEU A 45 -7.53 -3.44 -3.80
C LEU A 45 -7.98 -4.77 -3.19
N GLN A 46 -8.76 -5.58 -3.91
CA GLN A 46 -9.10 -6.94 -3.48
C GLN A 46 -7.87 -7.83 -3.41
N GLU A 47 -7.01 -7.76 -4.42
CA GLU A 47 -5.75 -8.49 -4.43
C GLU A 47 -4.86 -8.05 -3.26
N ALA A 48 -4.68 -6.74 -3.06
CA ALA A 48 -3.90 -6.20 -1.96
C ALA A 48 -4.43 -6.63 -0.58
N ALA A 49 -5.76 -6.71 -0.39
CA ALA A 49 -6.36 -7.22 0.83
C ALA A 49 -6.03 -8.71 1.06
N GLN A 50 -6.06 -9.52 -0.01
CA GLN A 50 -5.66 -10.93 0.06
C GLN A 50 -4.18 -11.08 0.42
N HIS A 51 -3.29 -10.33 -0.22
CA HIS A 51 -1.85 -10.31 0.11
C HIS A 51 -1.60 -9.92 1.56
N LEU A 52 -2.28 -8.88 2.05
CA LEU A 52 -2.19 -8.46 3.45
C LEU A 52 -2.64 -9.58 4.39
N ASN A 53 -3.77 -10.24 4.11
CA ASN A 53 -4.29 -11.35 4.92
C ASN A 53 -3.31 -12.51 5.01
N ASP A 54 -2.64 -12.86 3.91
CA ASP A 54 -1.67 -13.95 3.90
C ASP A 54 -0.40 -13.59 4.69
N LYS A 55 0.05 -12.33 4.61
CA LYS A 55 1.13 -11.81 5.46
C LYS A 55 0.74 -11.82 6.94
N ILE A 56 -0.50 -11.44 7.29
CA ILE A 56 -1.04 -11.50 8.67
C ILE A 56 -0.99 -12.93 9.21
N LYS A 57 -1.44 -13.91 8.42
CA LYS A 57 -1.37 -15.33 8.79
C LYS A 57 0.08 -15.76 9.05
N ALA A 58 1.01 -15.38 8.17
CA ALA A 58 2.42 -15.71 8.32
C ALA A 58 3.04 -15.09 9.59
N VAL A 59 2.78 -13.81 9.86
CA VAL A 59 3.23 -13.12 11.08
C VAL A 59 2.68 -13.81 12.33
N ARG A 60 1.38 -14.14 12.31
CA ARG A 60 0.71 -14.82 13.43
C ARG A 60 1.26 -16.23 13.69
N GLN A 61 1.69 -16.95 12.65
CA GLN A 61 2.32 -18.27 12.79
C GLN A 61 3.74 -18.20 13.36
N ARG A 62 4.48 -17.12 13.10
CA ARG A 62 5.86 -16.91 13.60
C ARG A 62 5.90 -16.49 15.07
N GLY A 63 4.92 -15.72 15.52
CA GLY A 63 4.86 -15.18 16.88
C GLY A 63 4.04 -16.04 17.82
N ARG A 64 4.58 -16.40 18.99
CA ARG A 64 3.79 -17.00 20.07
C ARG A 64 2.90 -15.91 20.68
N ASN A 65 1.59 -16.03 20.46
CA ASN A 65 0.50 -15.25 21.09
C ASN A 65 0.26 -13.80 20.59
N LEU A 66 0.44 -13.52 19.29
CA LEU A 66 -0.01 -12.24 18.72
C LEU A 66 -1.53 -12.17 18.58
N SER A 67 -2.14 -11.06 18.97
CA SER A 67 -3.54 -10.76 18.63
C SER A 67 -3.69 -10.49 17.12
N ASN A 68 -4.90 -10.62 16.57
CA ASN A 68 -5.16 -10.31 15.16
C ASN A 68 -4.79 -8.86 14.81
N GLU A 69 -5.02 -7.92 15.73
CA GLU A 69 -4.69 -6.51 15.54
C GLU A 69 -3.18 -6.28 15.52
N GLN A 70 -2.45 -6.89 16.45
CA GLN A 70 -0.97 -6.82 16.47
C GLN A 70 -0.37 -7.46 15.21
N ALA A 71 -0.88 -8.61 14.80
CA ALA A 71 -0.46 -9.28 13.57
C ALA A 71 -0.76 -8.44 12.32
N ALA A 72 -1.91 -7.75 12.28
CA ALA A 72 -2.26 -6.82 11.20
C ALA A 72 -1.30 -5.64 11.11
N VAL A 73 -0.99 -4.98 12.23
CA VAL A 73 -0.03 -3.86 12.26
C VAL A 73 1.36 -4.30 11.84
N LEU A 74 1.84 -5.45 12.34
CA LEU A 74 3.15 -5.99 11.98
C LEU A 74 3.22 -6.40 10.51
N ALA A 75 2.18 -7.05 9.98
CA ALA A 75 2.13 -7.41 8.57
C ALA A 75 2.13 -6.17 7.65
N ALA A 76 1.36 -5.14 8.00
CA ALA A 76 1.36 -3.87 7.27
C ALA A 76 2.72 -3.16 7.32
N LEU A 77 3.41 -3.22 8.46
CA LEU A 77 4.76 -2.69 8.62
C LEU A 77 5.77 -3.45 7.74
N GLU A 78 5.74 -4.79 7.76
CA GLU A 78 6.60 -5.62 6.90
C GLU A 78 6.36 -5.33 5.41
N LEU A 79 5.09 -5.28 4.97
CA LEU A 79 4.75 -4.94 3.58
C LEU A 79 5.25 -3.54 3.19
N SER A 80 5.12 -2.57 4.08
CA SER A 80 5.62 -1.21 3.84
C SER A 80 7.15 -1.19 3.72
N TYR A 81 7.84 -1.99 4.53
CA TYR A 81 9.30 -2.12 4.47
C TYR A 81 9.75 -2.77 3.17
N ASP A 82 9.09 -3.85 2.73
CA ASP A 82 9.38 -4.52 1.46
C ASP A 82 9.27 -3.55 0.27
N LEU A 83 8.20 -2.76 0.22
CA LEU A 83 7.98 -1.74 -0.82
C LEU A 83 9.04 -0.64 -0.82
N LEU A 84 9.54 -0.24 0.36
CA LEU A 84 10.61 0.74 0.48
C LEU A 84 11.93 0.20 -0.07
N ILE A 85 12.27 -1.05 0.26
CA ILE A 85 13.46 -1.71 -0.28
C ILE A 85 13.36 -1.85 -1.80
N GLU A 86 12.21 -2.33 -2.30
CA GLU A 86 12.00 -2.49 -3.74
C GLU A 86 12.17 -1.17 -4.49
N ARG A 87 11.61 -0.08 -3.95
CA ARG A 87 11.78 1.27 -4.51
C ARG A 87 13.24 1.70 -4.56
N GLU A 88 14.01 1.43 -3.51
CA GLU A 88 15.44 1.75 -3.46
C GLU A 88 16.25 0.94 -4.47
N MET A 89 16.01 -0.37 -4.54
CA MET A 89 16.68 -1.26 -5.50
C MET A 89 16.40 -0.85 -6.95
N LEU A 90 15.15 -0.51 -7.27
CA LEU A 90 14.78 -0.01 -8.60
C LEU A 90 15.48 1.32 -8.92
N ALA A 91 15.57 2.24 -7.94
CA ALA A 91 16.27 3.51 -8.12
C ALA A 91 17.77 3.31 -8.40
N GLN A 92 18.42 2.38 -7.69
CA GLN A 92 19.83 2.03 -7.89
C GLN A 92 20.07 1.40 -9.28
N GLN A 93 19.21 0.48 -9.72
CA GLN A 93 19.29 -0.13 -11.05
C GLN A 93 19.17 0.91 -12.17
N LEU A 94 18.24 1.85 -12.04
CA LEU A 94 18.09 2.94 -13.02
C LEU A 94 19.29 3.89 -13.03
N ALA A 95 19.92 4.14 -11.88
CA ALA A 95 21.13 4.96 -11.81
C ALA A 95 22.32 4.25 -12.50
N ALA A 96 22.45 2.93 -12.34
CA ALA A 96 23.49 2.14 -12.99
C ALA A 96 23.33 2.11 -14.52
N VAL A 97 22.10 2.00 -15.04
CA VAL A 97 21.83 1.97 -16.50
C VAL A 97 22.07 3.33 -17.17
N ARG A 98 21.91 4.45 -16.45
CA ARG A 98 22.13 5.80 -17.01
C ARG A 98 23.58 6.26 -16.98
N GLY A 99 24.46 5.55 -16.26
CA GLY A 99 25.88 5.90 -16.09
C GLY A 99 26.84 5.15 -17.00
N GLY A 100 26.35 4.31 -17.92
CA GLY A 100 27.14 3.50 -18.86
C GLY A 100 26.99 3.93 -20.31
#